data_AF-N8ZY74-F1
#
_entry.id   AF-N8ZY74-F1
#
_cell.length_a   1.000
_cell.length_b   1.000
_cell.length_c   1.000
_cell.angle_alpha   90.00
_cell.angle_beta   90.00
_cell.angle_gamma   90.00
#
_symmetry.space_group_name_H-M   'P 1'
#
loop_
_entity.id
_entity.type
_entity.pdbx_description
1 polymer ?
#
loop_
_entity_poly.entity_id
_entity_poly.type
_entity_poly.pdbx_seq_one_letter_code
_entity_poly.pdbx_strand_id
1 'polypeptide(L)'
;MSIRQFQAHRMQAPRDFQQIPNTPICVEIGAGKGKHALLFTGQNPQTTLYAIERTKEKFLAMQKQHQLEVREYLNPIHADALPWIVHALFPAQVEHFFILYPNPEPHNPAQRWLNMPFFEFLISRLKPNGTITLASNIPEYIDEAEQQLIELWKLPYEKQKIASDSARTHFEIKYLERGELCQQLLITKPQEYVTRFDDFMPLQGQIMSESSDAE
;
A
#
# COMPACT_ATOMS: atom_id res chain seq x y z
N MET A 1 8.57 -19.45 -11.10
CA MET A 1 8.87 -19.82 -9.69
C MET A 1 7.59 -19.69 -8.88
N SER A 2 7.33 -20.57 -7.91
CA SER A 2 6.14 -20.46 -7.05
C SER A 2 6.49 -19.68 -5.78
N ILE A 3 5.78 -18.59 -5.51
CA ILE A 3 5.91 -17.83 -4.26
C ILE A 3 5.09 -18.51 -3.16
N ARG A 4 5.66 -18.65 -1.96
CA ARG A 4 4.93 -19.21 -0.80
C ARG A 4 3.64 -18.42 -0.55
N GLN A 5 2.59 -19.08 -0.07
CA GLN A 5 1.35 -18.39 0.26
C GLN A 5 1.49 -17.57 1.56
N PHE A 6 0.96 -16.35 1.56
CA PHE A 6 0.87 -15.50 2.74
C PHE A 6 -0.09 -16.11 3.79
N GLN A 7 0.32 -16.11 5.06
CA GLN A 7 -0.46 -16.70 6.16
C GLN A 7 -1.30 -15.62 6.86
N ALA A 8 -2.36 -15.15 6.19
CA ALA A 8 -3.18 -14.02 6.66
C ALA A 8 -3.81 -14.24 8.04
N HIS A 9 -4.28 -15.45 8.34
CA HIS A 9 -4.90 -15.81 9.62
C HIS A 9 -3.98 -15.64 10.84
N ARG A 10 -2.66 -15.55 10.65
CA ARG A 10 -1.68 -15.38 11.73
C ARG A 10 -1.42 -13.92 12.09
N MET A 11 -1.97 -12.98 11.32
CA MET A 11 -1.79 -11.57 11.63
C MET A 11 -2.58 -11.22 12.88
N GLN A 12 -1.92 -10.51 13.79
CA GLN A 12 -2.55 -9.98 14.99
C GLN A 12 -3.08 -8.58 14.70
N ALA A 13 -4.23 -8.26 15.30
CA ALA A 13 -4.82 -6.95 15.14
C ALA A 13 -3.84 -5.86 15.62
N PRO A 14 -3.72 -4.74 14.89
CA PRO A 14 -3.01 -3.57 15.41
C PRO A 14 -3.61 -3.11 16.73
N ARG A 15 -2.79 -2.45 17.55
CA ARG A 15 -3.27 -1.79 18.77
C ARG A 15 -4.35 -0.78 18.40
N ASP A 16 -5.41 -0.71 19.21
CA ASP A 16 -6.51 0.24 19.04
C ASP A 16 -7.19 0.13 17.65
N PHE A 17 -7.20 -1.08 17.07
CA PHE A 17 -7.82 -1.35 15.77
C PHE A 17 -9.30 -0.94 15.74
N GLN A 18 -9.70 -0.28 14.65
CA GLN A 18 -11.06 0.10 14.36
C GLN A 18 -11.47 -0.46 13.01
N GLN A 19 -12.68 -1.02 12.96
CA GLN A 19 -13.27 -1.48 11.70
C GLN A 19 -13.58 -0.29 10.80
N ILE A 20 -13.53 -0.51 9.49
CA ILE A 20 -13.88 0.48 8.48
C ILE A 20 -15.08 -0.01 7.67
N PRO A 21 -15.92 0.89 7.11
CA PRO A 21 -17.03 0.49 6.26
C PRO A 21 -16.53 -0.12 4.95
N ASN A 22 -17.36 -0.97 4.33
CA ASN A 22 -17.07 -1.50 3.00
C ASN A 22 -17.49 -0.52 1.89
N THR A 23 -16.72 0.55 1.74
CA THR A 23 -16.89 1.58 0.71
C THR A 23 -15.63 1.72 -0.15
N PRO A 24 -15.70 2.29 -1.36
CA PRO A 24 -14.49 2.60 -2.14
C PRO A 24 -13.53 3.51 -1.38
N ILE A 25 -12.24 3.15 -1.37
CA ILE A 25 -11.18 3.89 -0.68
C ILE A 25 -9.87 3.85 -1.46
N CYS A 26 -8.99 4.80 -1.14
CA CYS A 26 -7.56 4.72 -1.41
C CYS A 26 -6.80 4.38 -0.13
N VAL A 27 -5.61 3.79 -0.28
CA VAL A 27 -4.72 3.46 0.85
C VAL A 27 -3.29 3.88 0.52
N GLU A 28 -2.65 4.63 1.41
CA GLU A 28 -1.22 4.95 1.32
C GLU A 28 -0.45 4.15 2.37
N ILE A 29 0.51 3.36 1.91
CA ILE A 29 1.33 2.50 2.77
C ILE A 29 2.68 3.17 3.00
N GLY A 30 2.97 3.49 4.27
CA GLY A 30 4.20 4.21 4.63
C GLY A 30 4.09 5.71 4.34
N ALA A 31 3.00 6.34 4.78
CA ALA A 31 2.67 7.73 4.46
C ALA A 31 3.68 8.77 5.00
N GLY A 32 4.62 8.34 5.84
CA GLY A 32 5.65 9.18 6.42
C GLY A 32 5.03 10.33 7.21
N LYS A 33 5.45 11.55 6.88
CA LYS A 33 4.92 12.76 7.53
C LYS A 33 3.59 13.23 6.92
N GLY A 34 2.99 12.50 5.97
CA GLY A 34 1.66 12.79 5.44
C GLY A 34 1.58 13.82 4.31
N LYS A 35 2.72 14.25 3.73
CA LYS A 35 2.72 15.27 2.67
C LYS A 35 1.90 14.83 1.44
N HIS A 36 2.10 13.60 0.98
CA HIS A 36 1.33 13.08 -0.15
C HIS A 36 -0.15 12.92 0.24
N ALA A 37 -0.43 12.31 1.38
CA ALA A 37 -1.80 12.14 1.87
C ALA A 37 -2.60 13.47 1.92
N LEU A 38 -2.00 14.55 2.42
CA LEU A 38 -2.64 15.89 2.47
C LEU A 38 -2.81 16.53 1.09
N LEU A 39 -1.82 16.35 0.21
CA LEU A 39 -1.88 16.84 -1.17
C LEU A 39 -2.98 16.11 -1.95
N PHE A 40 -2.97 14.77 -1.91
CA PHE A 40 -3.90 13.91 -2.61
C PHE A 40 -5.35 14.20 -2.19
N THR A 41 -5.62 14.26 -0.88
CA THR A 41 -6.96 14.56 -0.36
C THR A 41 -7.37 16.02 -0.56
N GLY A 42 -6.43 16.94 -0.71
CA GLY A 42 -6.71 18.32 -1.15
C GLY A 42 -7.14 18.39 -2.62
N GLN A 43 -6.57 17.55 -3.47
CA GLN A 43 -6.91 17.45 -4.90
C GLN A 43 -8.15 16.59 -5.15
N ASN A 44 -8.44 15.65 -4.25
CA ASN A 44 -9.55 14.71 -4.34
C ASN A 44 -10.39 14.77 -3.04
N PRO A 45 -11.13 15.88 -2.82
CA PRO A 45 -11.75 16.18 -1.53
C PRO A 45 -12.91 15.24 -1.15
N GLN A 46 -13.33 14.34 -2.04
CA GLN A 46 -14.38 13.34 -1.78
C GLN A 46 -13.85 11.90 -1.79
N THR A 47 -12.54 11.72 -1.93
CA THR A 47 -11.93 10.39 -1.95
C THR A 47 -11.38 10.05 -0.57
N THR A 48 -11.95 9.02 0.05
CA THR A 48 -11.48 8.48 1.33
C THR A 48 -10.07 7.89 1.17
N LEU A 49 -9.10 8.43 1.90
CA LEU A 49 -7.74 7.91 1.98
C LEU A 49 -7.44 7.43 3.40
N TYR A 50 -7.03 6.17 3.54
CA TYR A 50 -6.39 5.66 4.75
C TYR A 50 -4.87 5.72 4.60
N ALA A 51 -4.23 6.61 5.35
CA ALA A 51 -2.79 6.84 5.29
C ALA A 51 -2.09 6.15 6.47
N ILE A 52 -1.43 5.01 6.19
CA ILE A 52 -0.84 4.15 7.21
C ILE A 52 0.63 4.50 7.40
N GLU A 53 1.04 4.73 8.65
CA GLU A 53 2.44 4.96 9.00
C GLU A 53 2.79 4.20 10.30
N ARG A 54 3.90 3.45 10.26
CA ARG A 54 4.35 2.63 11.39
C ARG A 54 5.22 3.40 12.38
N THR A 55 6.05 4.34 11.90
CA THR A 55 6.94 5.13 12.75
C THR A 55 6.13 6.20 13.48
N LYS A 56 6.00 6.04 14.80
CA LYS A 56 5.23 6.92 15.68
C LYS A 56 5.54 8.41 15.47
N GLU A 57 6.82 8.79 15.38
CA GLU A 57 7.21 10.20 15.19
C GLU A 57 6.69 10.77 13.87
N LYS A 58 6.71 9.97 12.80
CA LYS A 58 6.21 10.36 11.48
C LYS A 58 4.69 10.44 11.46
N PHE A 59 4.01 9.44 12.06
CA PHE A 59 2.57 9.44 12.24
C PHE A 59 2.09 10.68 13.02
N LEU A 60 2.74 11.01 14.15
CA LEU A 60 2.39 12.19 14.94
C LEU A 60 2.58 13.49 14.15
N ALA A 61 3.60 13.57 13.29
CA ALA A 61 3.80 14.71 12.39
C ALA A 61 2.65 14.82 11.37
N MET A 62 2.24 13.72 10.75
CA MET A 62 1.08 13.67 9.85
C MET A 62 -0.21 14.08 10.57
N GLN A 63 -0.46 13.53 11.76
CA GLN A 63 -1.63 13.86 12.57
C GLN A 63 -1.68 15.34 12.92
N LYS A 64 -0.54 15.93 13.31
CA LYS A 64 -0.43 17.37 13.59
C LYS A 64 -0.75 18.21 12.35
N GLN A 65 -0.25 17.82 11.17
CA GLN A 65 -0.57 18.55 9.93
C GLN A 65 -2.06 18.45 9.57
N HIS A 66 -2.66 17.27 9.72
CA HIS A 66 -4.09 17.06 9.51
C HIS A 66 -4.97 17.85 10.49
N GLN A 67 -4.53 18.06 11.73
CA GLN A 67 -5.24 18.93 12.68
C GLN A 67 -5.17 20.42 12.31
N LEU A 68 -4.10 20.85 11.65
CA LEU A 68 -3.93 22.23 11.19
C LEU A 68 -4.68 22.49 9.87
N GLU A 69 -4.74 21.48 9.01
CA GLU A 69 -5.45 21.51 7.73
C GLU A 69 -6.33 20.27 7.64
N VAL A 70 -7.53 20.38 8.22
CA VAL A 70 -8.48 19.27 8.30
C VAL A 70 -8.91 18.85 6.91
N ARG A 71 -8.73 17.55 6.64
CA ARG A 71 -9.20 16.86 5.44
C ARG A 71 -10.21 15.82 5.88
N GLU A 72 -11.49 16.04 5.62
CA GLU A 72 -12.60 15.18 6.07
C GLU A 72 -12.40 13.72 5.67
N TYR A 73 -11.89 13.49 4.46
CA TYR A 73 -11.70 12.16 3.88
C TYR A 73 -10.28 11.60 4.08
N LEU A 74 -9.44 12.26 4.88
CA LEU A 74 -8.13 11.73 5.27
C LEU A 74 -8.22 11.03 6.63
N ASN A 75 -7.84 9.76 6.67
CA ASN A 75 -7.81 8.92 7.86
C ASN A 75 -6.37 8.50 8.16
N PRO A 76 -5.64 9.23 9.03
CA PRO A 76 -4.30 8.81 9.48
C PRO A 76 -4.37 7.56 10.37
N ILE A 77 -3.58 6.53 10.05
CA ILE A 77 -3.52 5.26 10.79
C ILE A 77 -2.10 5.02 11.31
N HIS A 78 -1.98 4.79 12.62
CA HIS A 78 -0.71 4.37 13.24
C HIS A 78 -0.67 2.86 13.41
N ALA A 79 -0.11 2.15 12.44
CA ALA A 79 -0.03 0.70 12.47
C ALA A 79 1.09 0.17 11.56
N ASP A 80 1.46 -1.10 11.75
CA ASP A 80 2.09 -1.85 10.67
C ASP A 80 1.03 -2.13 9.58
N ALA A 81 1.39 -1.89 8.32
CA ALA A 81 0.44 -1.95 7.22
C ALA A 81 -0.07 -3.37 6.95
N LEU A 82 0.77 -4.40 7.12
CA LEU A 82 0.35 -5.78 6.84
C LEU A 82 -0.82 -6.21 7.76
N PRO A 83 -0.70 -6.18 9.10
CA PRO A 83 -1.81 -6.54 9.97
C PRO A 83 -2.98 -5.57 9.83
N TRP A 84 -2.76 -4.26 9.68
CA TRP A 84 -3.90 -3.35 9.49
C TRP A 84 -4.72 -3.71 8.25
N ILE A 85 -4.07 -3.98 7.12
CA ILE A 85 -4.74 -4.36 5.87
C ILE A 85 -5.52 -5.67 6.02
N VAL A 86 -4.93 -6.69 6.65
CA VAL A 86 -5.60 -7.98 6.87
C VAL A 86 -6.84 -7.83 7.75
N HIS A 87 -6.79 -6.97 8.76
CA HIS A 87 -7.92 -6.77 9.66
C HIS A 87 -8.96 -5.76 9.13
N ALA A 88 -8.59 -4.81 8.26
CA ALA A 88 -9.46 -3.72 7.83
C ALA A 88 -10.13 -3.95 6.47
N LEU A 89 -9.38 -4.46 5.48
CA LEU A 89 -9.77 -4.31 4.08
C LEU A 89 -10.59 -5.49 3.54
N PHE A 90 -11.70 -5.16 2.90
CA PHE A 90 -12.57 -6.13 2.24
C PHE A 90 -12.03 -6.48 0.84
N PRO A 91 -12.36 -7.67 0.30
CA PRO A 91 -12.04 -7.97 -1.09
C PRO A 91 -12.65 -6.94 -2.03
N ALA A 92 -11.95 -6.62 -3.12
CA ALA A 92 -12.42 -5.69 -4.16
C ALA A 92 -12.87 -4.30 -3.66
N GLN A 93 -12.32 -3.81 -2.55
CA GLN A 93 -12.67 -2.52 -1.95
C GLN A 93 -11.81 -1.34 -2.43
N VAL A 94 -10.49 -1.58 -2.58
CA VAL A 94 -9.51 -0.51 -2.77
C VAL A 94 -9.45 -0.08 -4.22
N GLU A 95 -9.57 1.23 -4.46
CA GLU A 95 -9.44 1.84 -5.78
C GLU A 95 -7.98 2.06 -6.15
N HIS A 96 -7.17 2.51 -5.18
CA HIS A 96 -5.77 2.80 -5.38
C HIS A 96 -4.92 2.52 -4.13
N PHE A 97 -3.82 1.81 -4.30
CA PHE A 97 -2.74 1.73 -3.31
C PHE A 97 -1.58 2.64 -3.71
N PHE A 98 -1.09 3.44 -2.78
CA PHE A 98 0.16 4.19 -2.92
C PHE A 98 1.27 3.52 -2.09
N ILE A 99 2.36 3.14 -2.75
CA ILE A 99 3.58 2.62 -2.14
C ILE A 99 4.73 3.52 -2.62
N LEU A 100 4.92 4.65 -1.95
CA LEU A 100 5.81 5.71 -2.40
C LEU A 100 7.12 5.68 -1.60
N TYR A 101 8.23 5.43 -2.28
CA TYR A 101 9.57 5.35 -1.69
C TYR A 101 9.66 4.36 -0.51
N PRO A 102 9.25 3.09 -0.70
CA PRO A 102 9.34 2.08 0.35
C PRO A 102 10.80 1.83 0.75
N ASN A 103 11.02 1.21 1.92
CA ASN A 103 12.36 0.76 2.30
C ASN A 103 12.89 -0.21 1.22
N PRO A 104 14.09 0.03 0.63
CA PRO A 104 14.62 -0.84 -0.40
C PRO A 104 15.04 -2.23 0.11
N GLU A 105 15.15 -2.44 1.42
CA GLU A 105 15.50 -3.73 2.03
C GLU A 105 16.71 -4.40 1.34
N PRO A 106 17.88 -3.71 1.26
CA PRO A 106 19.02 -4.17 0.45
C PRO A 106 19.57 -5.53 0.88
N HIS A 107 19.38 -5.89 2.15
CA HIS A 107 19.86 -7.14 2.75
C HIS A 107 18.77 -8.20 2.89
N ASN A 108 17.51 -7.90 2.53
CA ASN A 108 16.42 -8.86 2.60
C ASN A 108 15.38 -8.63 1.49
N PRO A 109 15.70 -9.05 0.24
CA PRO A 109 14.84 -8.84 -0.92
C PRO A 109 13.42 -9.40 -0.75
N ALA A 110 13.21 -10.42 0.08
CA ALA A 110 11.89 -11.00 0.33
C ALA A 110 10.91 -10.05 1.07
N GLN A 111 11.42 -8.94 1.62
CA GLN A 111 10.60 -7.86 2.22
C GLN A 111 10.27 -6.73 1.24
N ARG A 112 10.77 -6.76 -0.01
CA ARG A 112 10.41 -5.79 -1.03
C ARG A 112 9.02 -6.12 -1.56
N TRP A 113 8.16 -5.13 -1.74
CA TRP A 113 6.71 -5.32 -1.91
C TRP A 113 6.33 -6.38 -2.95
N LEU A 114 6.93 -6.38 -4.13
CA LEU A 114 6.57 -7.34 -5.19
C LEU A 114 7.26 -8.70 -5.06
N ASN A 115 8.25 -8.84 -4.17
CA ASN A 115 8.87 -10.10 -3.81
C ASN A 115 8.15 -10.79 -2.64
N MET A 116 7.29 -10.06 -1.91
CA MET A 116 6.60 -10.60 -0.73
C MET A 116 5.35 -11.39 -1.16
N PRO A 117 5.06 -12.53 -0.51
CA PRO A 117 3.78 -13.23 -0.64
C PRO A 117 2.54 -12.35 -0.43
N PHE A 118 2.69 -11.34 0.43
CA PHE A 118 1.60 -10.42 0.78
C PHE A 118 1.11 -9.56 -0.38
N PHE A 119 1.90 -9.40 -1.45
CA PHE A 119 1.47 -8.63 -2.62
C PHE A 119 0.21 -9.21 -3.26
N GLU A 120 0.06 -10.54 -3.28
CA GLU A 120 -1.19 -11.18 -3.71
C GLU A 120 -2.39 -10.74 -2.87
N PHE A 121 -2.18 -10.58 -1.56
CA PHE A 121 -3.22 -10.09 -0.65
C PHE A 121 -3.61 -8.65 -1.02
N LEU A 122 -2.66 -7.77 -1.34
CA LEU A 122 -2.97 -6.42 -1.84
C LEU A 122 -3.80 -6.47 -3.12
N ILE A 123 -3.43 -7.33 -4.09
CA ILE A 123 -4.18 -7.49 -5.34
C ILE A 123 -5.61 -7.94 -5.04
N SER A 124 -5.83 -8.83 -4.09
CA SER A 124 -7.18 -9.28 -3.71
C SER A 124 -8.06 -8.14 -3.16
N ARG A 125 -7.44 -7.14 -2.50
CA ARG A 125 -8.15 -5.98 -1.95
C ARG A 125 -8.50 -4.95 -3.02
N LEU A 126 -7.79 -4.93 -4.14
CA LEU A 126 -8.12 -4.03 -5.26
C LEU A 126 -9.44 -4.43 -5.91
N LYS A 127 -10.28 -3.42 -6.18
CA LYS A 127 -11.42 -3.58 -7.09
C LYS A 127 -10.94 -3.94 -8.51
N PRO A 128 -11.79 -4.51 -9.36
CA PRO A 128 -11.51 -4.61 -10.80
C PRO A 128 -11.07 -3.25 -11.38
N ASN A 129 -9.98 -3.26 -12.15
CA ASN A 129 -9.33 -2.06 -12.71
C ASN A 129 -8.77 -1.08 -11.65
N GLY A 130 -8.72 -1.48 -10.38
CA GLY A 130 -8.00 -0.78 -9.33
C GLY A 130 -6.49 -0.81 -9.57
N THR A 131 -5.77 0.13 -8.96
CA THR A 131 -4.36 0.41 -9.31
C THR A 131 -3.42 0.45 -8.10
N ILE A 132 -2.14 0.19 -8.33
CA ILE A 132 -1.06 0.38 -7.37
C ILE A 132 -0.03 1.32 -7.99
N THR A 133 0.29 2.43 -7.33
CA THR A 133 1.46 3.23 -7.66
C THR A 133 2.63 2.81 -6.77
N LEU A 134 3.68 2.27 -7.39
CA LEU A 134 4.96 2.04 -6.74
C LEU A 134 5.97 3.09 -7.23
N ALA A 135 6.53 3.92 -6.36
CA ALA A 135 7.52 4.93 -6.73
C ALA A 135 8.84 4.74 -5.98
N SER A 136 9.96 5.01 -6.64
CA SER A 136 11.30 4.95 -6.04
C SER A 136 12.32 5.79 -6.83
N ASN A 137 13.40 6.21 -6.17
CA ASN A 137 14.59 6.78 -6.81
C ASN A 137 15.67 5.73 -7.10
N ILE A 138 15.44 4.46 -6.78
CA ILE A 138 16.41 3.37 -6.94
C ILE A 138 16.03 2.57 -8.20
N PRO A 139 16.77 2.70 -9.33
CA PRO A 139 16.43 2.04 -10.59
C PRO A 139 16.34 0.52 -10.45
N GLU A 140 17.28 -0.10 -9.73
CA GLU A 140 17.34 -1.55 -9.57
C GLU A 140 16.13 -2.10 -8.81
N TYR A 141 15.55 -1.31 -7.89
CA TYR A 141 14.32 -1.68 -7.18
C TYR A 141 13.12 -1.65 -8.13
N ILE A 142 13.05 -0.66 -9.02
CA ILE A 142 11.98 -0.56 -10.03
C ILE A 142 12.12 -1.66 -11.07
N ASP A 143 13.35 -1.95 -11.52
CA ASP A 143 13.62 -3.01 -12.51
C ASP A 143 13.29 -4.40 -11.94
N GLU A 144 13.60 -4.67 -10.67
CA GLU A 144 13.20 -5.91 -10.00
C GLU A 144 11.68 -6.01 -9.88
N ALA A 145 11.00 -4.93 -9.46
CA ALA A 145 9.55 -4.88 -9.38
C ALA A 145 8.90 -5.13 -10.76
N GLU A 146 9.44 -4.52 -11.81
CA GLU A 146 9.03 -4.75 -13.20
C GLU A 146 9.17 -6.22 -13.60
N GLN A 147 10.31 -6.85 -13.30
CA GLN A 147 10.51 -8.28 -13.57
C GLN A 147 9.49 -9.15 -12.83
N GLN A 148 9.18 -8.86 -11.56
CA GLN A 148 8.14 -9.60 -10.82
C GLN A 148 6.75 -9.43 -11.46
N LEU A 149 6.42 -8.24 -11.98
CA LEU A 149 5.16 -8.02 -12.70
C LEU A 149 5.08 -8.86 -13.97
N ILE A 150 6.19 -8.97 -14.72
CA ILE A 150 6.25 -9.74 -15.97
C ILE A 150 6.27 -11.24 -15.71
N GLU A 151 7.03 -11.72 -14.72
CA GLU A 151 7.34 -13.14 -14.57
C GLU A 151 6.41 -13.86 -13.60
N LEU A 152 6.11 -13.23 -12.47
CA LEU A 152 5.36 -13.83 -11.38
C LEU A 152 3.89 -13.40 -11.39
N TRP A 153 3.65 -12.09 -11.31
CA TRP A 153 2.30 -11.54 -11.13
C TRP A 153 1.51 -11.46 -12.42
N LYS A 154 2.17 -11.40 -13.59
CA LYS A 154 1.51 -11.27 -14.90
C LYS A 154 0.51 -10.10 -14.94
N LEU A 155 0.83 -8.99 -14.28
CA LEU A 155 -0.02 -7.81 -14.20
C LEU A 155 0.40 -6.77 -15.24
N PRO A 156 -0.55 -6.09 -15.91
CA PRO A 156 -0.24 -4.95 -16.75
C PRO A 156 0.25 -3.77 -15.91
N TYR A 157 1.20 -3.03 -16.45
CA TYR A 157 1.75 -1.84 -15.79
C TYR A 157 2.25 -0.81 -16.81
N GLU A 158 2.36 0.43 -16.36
CA GLU A 158 3.09 1.49 -17.06
C GLU A 158 4.30 1.93 -16.23
N LYS A 159 5.48 1.99 -16.86
CA LYS A 159 6.69 2.54 -16.23
C LYS A 159 6.88 3.99 -16.67
N GLN A 160 6.95 4.89 -15.71
CA GLN A 160 7.02 6.32 -15.96
C GLN A 160 8.19 6.95 -15.22
N LYS A 161 8.82 7.94 -15.85
CA LYS A 161 9.75 8.86 -15.16
C LYS A 161 8.91 9.92 -14.44
N ILE A 162 9.23 10.18 -13.18
CA ILE A 162 8.60 11.25 -12.40
C ILE A 162 9.18 12.59 -12.87
N ALA A 163 8.30 13.58 -13.06
CA ALA A 163 8.68 14.92 -13.51
C ALA A 163 9.66 15.58 -12.52
N SER A 164 10.61 16.36 -13.04
CA SER A 164 11.68 16.97 -12.23
C SER A 164 11.20 18.03 -11.24
N ASP A 165 10.00 18.58 -11.48
CA ASP A 165 9.32 19.54 -10.61
C ASP A 165 8.28 18.89 -9.70
N SER A 166 8.18 17.54 -9.69
CA SER A 166 7.27 16.83 -8.81
C SER A 166 7.59 17.09 -7.34
N ALA A 167 6.55 17.31 -6.55
CA ALA A 167 6.66 17.64 -5.14
C ALA A 167 5.66 16.87 -4.28
N ARG A 168 5.28 15.64 -4.68
CA ARG A 168 4.24 14.85 -4.01
C ARG A 168 4.68 14.39 -2.63
N THR A 169 5.95 14.01 -2.49
CA THR A 169 6.53 13.54 -1.23
C THR A 169 7.75 14.37 -0.84
N HIS A 170 8.19 14.26 0.42
CA HIS A 170 9.47 14.85 0.85
C HIS A 170 10.67 14.17 0.17
N PHE A 171 10.51 12.90 -0.24
CA PHE A 171 11.53 12.16 -0.98
C PHE A 171 11.68 12.70 -2.40
N GLU A 172 10.59 12.92 -3.11
CA GLU A 172 10.60 13.52 -4.45
C GLU A 172 11.33 14.85 -4.47
N ILE A 173 10.93 15.77 -3.60
CA ILE A 173 11.60 17.08 -3.48
C ILE A 173 13.11 16.88 -3.30
N LYS A 174 13.51 16.10 -2.29
CA LYS A 174 14.91 15.88 -1.95
C LYS A 174 15.72 15.24 -3.09
N TYR A 175 15.18 14.22 -3.75
CA TYR A 175 15.91 13.45 -4.76
C TYR A 175 15.94 14.18 -6.11
N LEU A 176 14.84 14.82 -6.51
CA LEU A 176 14.78 15.57 -7.76
C LEU A 176 15.62 16.86 -7.69
N GLU A 177 15.68 17.54 -6.53
CA GLU A 177 16.62 18.66 -6.29
C GLU A 177 18.08 18.25 -6.50
N ARG A 178 18.42 16.97 -6.30
CA ARG A 178 19.77 16.41 -6.52
C ARG A 178 19.98 15.91 -7.95
N GLY A 179 18.98 16.01 -8.81
CA GLY A 179 19.02 15.45 -10.17
C GLY A 179 18.94 13.92 -10.21
N GLU A 180 18.53 13.27 -9.11
CA GLU A 180 18.36 11.81 -9.08
C GLU A 180 17.15 11.39 -9.95
N LEU A 181 17.26 10.24 -10.60
CA LEU A 181 16.15 9.67 -11.35
C LEU A 181 15.09 9.13 -10.39
N CYS A 182 13.87 9.66 -10.44
CA CYS A 182 12.70 9.07 -9.80
C CYS A 182 11.80 8.42 -10.85
N GLN A 183 11.33 7.21 -10.57
CA GLN A 183 10.46 6.44 -11.44
C GLN A 183 9.26 5.90 -10.66
N GLN A 184 8.20 5.56 -11.40
CA GLN A 184 7.05 4.87 -10.87
C GLN A 184 6.55 3.77 -11.81
N LEU A 185 5.97 2.73 -11.21
CA LEU A 185 5.15 1.73 -11.87
C LEU A 185 3.69 1.97 -11.51
N LEU A 186 2.84 2.16 -12.52
CA LEU A 186 1.39 2.20 -12.38
C LEU A 186 0.83 0.83 -12.75
N ILE A 187 0.50 0.02 -11.75
CA ILE A 187 0.09 -1.37 -11.93
C ILE A 187 -1.43 -1.43 -11.89
N THR A 188 -2.06 -2.14 -12.82
CA THR A 188 -3.53 -2.27 -12.87
C THR A 188 -3.94 -3.71 -12.63
N LYS A 189 -4.97 -3.94 -11.79
CA LYS A 189 -5.61 -5.26 -11.66
C LYS A 189 -6.63 -5.46 -12.78
N PRO A 190 -6.42 -6.39 -13.73
CA PRO A 190 -7.44 -6.71 -14.74
C PRO A 190 -8.72 -7.21 -14.08
N GLN A 191 -9.86 -6.99 -14.75
CA GLN A 191 -11.16 -7.43 -14.24
C GLN A 191 -11.24 -8.92 -13.91
N GLU A 192 -10.64 -9.77 -14.75
CA GLU A 192 -10.65 -11.22 -14.60
C GLU A 192 -9.49 -11.78 -13.74
N TYR A 193 -8.72 -10.91 -13.08
CA TYR A 193 -7.57 -11.34 -12.30
C TYR A 193 -8.02 -11.88 -10.93
N VAL A 194 -7.82 -13.18 -10.74
CA VAL A 194 -8.20 -13.90 -9.52
C VAL A 194 -6.99 -14.14 -8.60
N THR A 195 -7.25 -14.17 -7.30
CA THR A 195 -6.25 -14.45 -6.26
C THR A 195 -6.74 -15.51 -5.30
N ARG A 196 -5.82 -16.08 -4.51
CA ARG A 196 -6.16 -17.01 -3.42
C ARG A 196 -6.90 -16.35 -2.24
N PHE A 197 -7.08 -15.03 -2.27
CA PHE A 197 -7.66 -14.26 -1.17
C PHE A 197 -8.94 -13.52 -1.56
N ASP A 198 -9.51 -13.74 -2.75
CA ASP A 198 -10.69 -12.98 -3.20
C ASP A 198 -11.92 -13.19 -2.32
N ASP A 199 -12.03 -14.33 -1.63
CA ASP A 199 -13.09 -14.61 -0.65
C ASP A 199 -12.66 -14.38 0.80
N PHE A 200 -11.41 -13.96 1.04
CA PHE A 200 -10.90 -13.73 2.39
C PHE A 200 -11.47 -12.44 2.96
N MET A 201 -12.40 -12.54 3.91
CA MET A 201 -12.97 -11.39 4.61
C MET A 201 -11.98 -10.81 5.64
N PRO A 202 -12.02 -9.50 5.91
CA PRO A 202 -11.14 -8.88 6.90
C PRO A 202 -11.34 -9.51 8.27
N LEU A 203 -10.26 -9.69 9.01
CA LEU A 203 -10.32 -10.29 10.36
C LEU A 203 -11.01 -9.40 11.39
N GLN A 204 -11.18 -8.11 11.12
CA GLN A 204 -12.01 -7.20 11.93
C GLN A 204 -11.66 -7.15 13.43
N GLY A 205 -10.37 -7.26 13.74
CA GLY A 205 -9.83 -7.29 15.10
C GLY A 205 -9.89 -8.66 15.80
N GLN A 206 -10.49 -9.67 15.18
CA GLN A 206 -10.56 -11.04 15.71
C GLN A 206 -9.31 -11.83 15.35
N ILE A 207 -8.91 -12.77 16.22
CA ILE A 207 -7.91 -13.78 15.89
C ILE A 207 -8.68 -15.01 15.42
N MET A 208 -8.41 -15.48 14.19
CA MET A 208 -8.86 -16.81 13.80
C MET A 208 -8.01 -17.82 14.57
N SER A 209 -8.57 -18.44 15.61
CA SER A 209 -8.04 -19.71 16.10
C SER A 209 -8.13 -20.71 14.95
N GLU A 210 -7.03 -21.38 14.61
CA GLU A 210 -7.08 -22.56 13.72
C GLU A 210 -8.19 -23.48 14.28
N SER A 211 -9.31 -23.60 13.57
CA SER A 211 -10.28 -24.64 13.89
C SER A 211 -9.56 -25.96 13.68
N SER A 212 -9.57 -26.78 14.72
CA SER A 212 -9.14 -28.17 14.70
C SER A 212 -10.11 -28.98 13.83
N ASP A 213 -10.09 -28.75 12.52
CA ASP A 213 -10.77 -29.61 11.55
C ASP A 213 -9.70 -30.47 10.86
N ALA A 214 -9.15 -31.37 11.67
CA ALA A 214 -8.52 -32.59 11.23
C ALA A 214 -9.27 -33.73 11.95
N GLU A 215 -10.40 -34.14 11.37
CA GLU A 215 -10.84 -35.53 11.41
C GLU A 215 -10.27 -36.28 10.21
#